data_AF-A0A015ZHF1-F1
#
_entry.id   AF-A0A015ZHF1-F1
#
_cell.length_a   1.000
_cell.length_b   1.000
_cell.length_c   1.000
_cell.angle_alpha   90.00
_cell.angle_beta   90.00
_cell.angle_gamma   90.00
#
_symmetry.space_group_name_H-M   'P 1'
#
loop_
_entity.id
_entity.type
_entity.pdbx_description
1 polymer ?
#
loop_
_entity_poly.entity_id
_entity_poly.type
_entity_poly.pdbx_seq_one_letter_code
_entity_poly.pdbx_strand_id
1 'polypeptide(L)' 'MTNYSPLIPAIKAMCNANPGDKMEIVTDQVAAFQDLKEYLSEQGIGFREIYDGERMTLQFTIL' A
#
# COMPACT_ATOMS: atom_id res chain seq x y z
N MET A 1 15.23 15.64 10.12
CA MET A 1 14.78 15.09 8.82
C MET A 1 13.35 14.67 9.02
N THR A 2 12.40 15.28 8.31
CA THR A 2 11.00 14.86 8.37
C THR A 2 10.91 13.45 7.80
N ASN A 3 10.66 12.46 8.67
CA ASN A 3 10.22 11.14 8.25
C ASN A 3 8.85 11.33 7.59
N TYR A 4 8.85 11.63 6.29
CA TYR A 4 7.62 11.54 5.51
C TYR A 4 7.16 10.10 5.63
N SER A 5 5.97 9.90 6.20
CA SER A 5 5.37 8.57 6.24
C SER A 5 5.30 8.05 4.80
N PRO A 6 5.84 6.85 4.50
CA PRO A 6 5.77 6.24 3.16
C PRO A 6 4.33 6.05 2.67
N LEU A 7 3.35 6.18 3.58
CA LEU A 7 1.94 6.23 3.28
C LEU A 7 1.55 7.44 2.42
N ILE A 8 2.20 8.60 2.56
CA ILE A 8 1.78 9.82 1.86
C ILE A 8 1.86 9.65 0.33
N PRO A 9 2.96 9.14 -0.26
CA PRO A 9 3.01 8.81 -1.69
C PRO A 9 1.99 7.74 -2.10
N ALA A 10 1.83 6.69 -1.30
CA ALA A 10 0.90 5.59 -1.59
C ALA A 10 -0.56 6.07 -1.63
N ILE A 11 -0.98 6.85 -0.63
CA ILE A 11 -2.32 7.43 -0.55
C ILE A 11 -2.55 8.41 -1.70
N LYS A 12 -1.56 9.24 -2.04
CA LYS A 12 -1.65 10.10 -3.24
C LYS A 12 -1.86 9.28 -4.51
N ALA A 13 -1.17 8.15 -4.66
CA ALA A 13 -1.35 7.29 -5.81
C ALA A 13 -2.77 6.70 -5.84
N MET A 14 -3.28 6.26 -4.69
CA MET A 14 -4.66 5.76 -4.57
C MET A 14 -5.72 6.83 -4.88
N CYS A 15 -5.56 8.06 -4.39
CA CYS A 15 -6.50 9.16 -4.66
C CYS A 15 -6.55 9.57 -6.14
N ASN A 16 -5.49 9.30 -6.91
CA ASN A 16 -5.43 9.62 -8.34
C ASN A 16 -5.78 8.42 -9.24
N ALA A 17 -6.00 7.23 -8.65
CA ALA A 17 -6.36 6.03 -9.39
C ALA A 17 -7.88 5.96 -9.61
N ASN A 18 -8.29 5.25 -10.65
CA ASN A 18 -9.69 5.03 -10.96
C ASN A 18 -10.20 3.72 -10.34
N PRO A 19 -11.50 3.62 -10.04
CA PRO A 19 -12.15 2.36 -9.71
C PRO A 19 -11.80 1.26 -10.74
N GLY A 20 -11.32 0.11 -10.26
CA GLY A 20 -10.86 -1.01 -11.07
C GLY A 20 -9.36 -1.02 -11.40
N ASP A 21 -8.63 0.05 -11.11
CA ASP A 21 -7.18 0.08 -11.31
C ASP A 21 -6.47 -0.88 -10.34
N LYS A 22 -5.52 -1.65 -10.87
CA LYS A 22 -4.65 -2.51 -10.07
C LYS A 22 -3.43 -1.74 -9.63
N MET A 23 -3.20 -1.71 -8.33
CA MET A 23 -2.04 -1.05 -7.73
C MET A 23 -1.11 -2.05 -7.06
N GLU A 24 0.17 -1.71 -7.08
CA GLU A 24 1.21 -2.44 -6.39
C GLU A 24 2.07 -1.46 -5.58
N ILE A 25 2.25 -1.74 -4.29
CA ILE A 25 3.16 -0.99 -3.42
C ILE A 25 4.27 -1.93 -2.98
N VAL A 26 5.52 -1.58 -3.30
CA VAL A 26 6.72 -2.32 -2.91
C VAL A 26 7.48 -1.50 -1.86
N THR A 27 7.75 -2.10 -0.71
CA THR A 27 8.49 -1.46 0.39
C THR A 27 9.37 -2.48 1.11
N ASP A 28 10.50 -2.03 1.64
CA ASP A 28 11.36 -2.78 2.57
C ASP A 28 11.08 -2.40 4.04
N GLN A 29 10.21 -1.40 4.27
CA GLN A 29 9.86 -0.91 5.59
C GLN A 29 8.66 -1.65 6.16
N VAL A 30 8.91 -2.50 7.17
CA VAL A 30 7.88 -3.33 7.84
C VAL A 30 6.77 -2.47 8.45
N ALA A 31 7.12 -1.34 9.09
CA ALA A 31 6.12 -0.45 9.69
C ALA A 31 5.15 0.11 8.63
N ALA A 32 5.69 0.61 7.51
CA ALA A 32 4.85 1.15 6.44
C ALA A 32 3.99 0.08 5.76
N PHE A 33 4.50 -1.14 5.64
CA PHE A 33 3.74 -2.28 5.12
C PHE A 33 2.54 -2.61 6.01
N GLN A 34 2.73 -2.62 7.33
CA GLN A 34 1.66 -2.87 8.29
C GLN A 34 0.60 -1.76 8.28
N ASP A 35 1.03 -0.50 8.28
CA ASP A 35 0.12 0.65 8.21
C ASP A 35 -0.75 0.63 6.93
N LEU A 36 -0.17 0.25 5.78
CA LEU A 36 -0.92 0.11 4.51
C LEU A 36 -1.96 -0.99 4.58
N LYS A 37 -1.63 -2.13 5.20
CA LYS A 37 -2.58 -3.24 5.38
C LYS A 37 -3.77 -2.83 6.23
N GLU A 38 -3.50 -2.12 7.33
CA GLU A 38 -4.55 -1.62 8.23
C GLU A 38 -5.46 -0.64 7.47
N TYR A 39 -4.89 0.33 6.76
CA TYR A 39 -5.65 1.26 5.94
C TYR A 39 -6.52 0.56 4.89
N LEU A 40 -5.97 -0.38 4.10
CA LEU A 40 -6.74 -1.10 3.08
C LEU A 40 -7.87 -1.92 3.72
N SER A 41 -7.61 -2.54 4.87
CA SER A 41 -8.61 -3.30 5.63
C SER A 41 -9.76 -2.40 6.12
N GLU A 42 -9.44 -1.21 6.63
CA GLU A 42 -10.44 -0.21 7.06
C GLU A 42 -11.32 0.28 5.91
N GLN A 43 -10.76 0.40 4.70
CA GLN A 43 -11.51 0.74 3.49
C GLN A 43 -12.32 -0.45 2.91
N GLY A 44 -12.16 -1.65 3.47
CA GLY A 44 -12.80 -2.87 2.95
C GLY A 44 -12.19 -3.36 1.62
N ILE A 45 -10.97 -2.92 1.29
CA ILE A 45 -10.26 -3.30 0.07
C ILE A 45 -9.51 -4.60 0.34
N GLY A 46 -9.80 -5.63 -0.46
CA GLY A 46 -9.03 -6.87 -0.45
C GLY A 46 -7.65 -6.66 -1.09
N PHE A 47 -6.60 -7.24 -0.49
CA PHE A 47 -5.23 -7.16 -0.97
C PHE A 47 -4.50 -8.49 -0.88
N ARG A 48 -3.43 -8.62 -1.67
CA ARG A 48 -2.50 -9.75 -1.67
C ARG A 48 -1.14 -9.29 -1.17
N GLU A 49 -0.58 -10.06 -0.26
CA GLU A 49 0.77 -9.89 0.27
C GLU A 49 1.75 -10.81 -0.46
N ILE A 50 2.92 -10.27 -0.83
CA ILE A 50 4.02 -11.04 -1.41
C ILE A 50 5.29 -10.66 -0.66
N TYR A 51 6.04 -11.67 -0.23
CA TYR A 51 7.28 -11.52 0.53
C TYR A 51 8.44 -12.03 -0.33
N ASP A 52 9.37 -11.14 -0.67
CA ASP A 52 10.58 -11.42 -1.43
C ASP A 52 11.82 -11.07 -0.61
N GLY A 53 11.94 -11.71 0.56
CA GLY A 53 13.06 -11.58 1.50
C GLY A 53 13.26 -10.17 2.06
N GLU A 54 13.92 -9.31 1.29
CA GLU A 54 14.20 -7.92 1.63
C GLU A 54 13.03 -6.97 1.32
N ARG A 55 12.12 -7.39 0.44
CA ARG A 55 11.00 -6.56 -0.01
C ARG A 55 9.65 -7.22 0.25
N MET A 56 8.68 -6.37 0.53
CA MET A 56 7.28 -6.76 0.71
C MET A 56 6.44 -5.98 -0.28
N THR A 57 5.49 -6.68 -0.89
CA THR A 57 4.63 -6.12 -1.93
C THR A 57 3.17 -6.30 -1.55
N LEU A 58 2.39 -5.21 -1.61
CA LEU A 58 0.94 -5.22 -1.52
C LEU A 58 0.34 -4.99 -2.90
N GLN A 59 -0.45 -5.96 -3.37
CA GLN A 59 -1.25 -5.82 -4.59
C GLN A 59 -2.73 -5.72 -4.24
N PHE A 60 -3.42 -4.73 -4.79
CA PHE A 60 -4.86 -4.54 -4.58
C PHE A 60 -5.51 -3.87 -5.78
N THR A 61 -6.85 -3.85 -5.77
CA THR A 61 -7.65 -3.17 -6.79
C THR A 61 -8.39 -2.01 -6.12
N ILE A 62 -8.33 -0.83 -6.74
CA ILE A 62 -9.07 0.35 -6.28
C ILE A 62 -10.57 0.11 -6.50
N LEU A 63 -11.37 0.46 -5.51
CA LEU A 63 -12.84 0.36 -5.56
C LEU A 63 -13.47 1.65 -6.07
#